data_AF-A0A965KG54-F1
#
_entry.id   AF-A0A965KG54-F1
#
_cell.length_a   1.000
_cell.length_b   1.000
_cell.length_c   1.000
_cell.angle_alpha   90.00
_cell.angle_beta   90.00
_cell.angle_gamma   90.00
#
_symmetry.space_group_name_H-M   'P 1'
#
loop_
_entity.id
_entity.type
_entity.pdbx_description
1 polymer ?
#
loop_
_entity_poly.entity_id
_entity_poly.type
_entity_poly.pdbx_seq_one_letter_code
_entity_poly.pdbx_strand_id
1 'polypeptide(L)' 'QTIAIGDGANDLDMIAAAGLGIAFNAKPAVRAAADSSLTAPYLDSVLYLLGITREDVEAANI' A
#
# COMPACT_ATOMS: atom_id res chain seq x y z
N GLN A 1 -10.46 1.59 11.35
CA GLN A 1 -9.23 2.10 10.72
C GLN A 1 -9.30 1.72 9.24
N THR A 2 -8.85 2.60 8.34
CA THR A 2 -8.95 2.42 6.88
C THR A 2 -7.56 2.49 6.26
N ILE A 3 -7.34 1.68 5.23
CA ILE A 3 -6.11 1.66 4.44
C ILE A 3 -6.51 1.94 2.99
N ALA A 4 -5.75 2.80 2.32
CA ALA A 4 -5.91 3.07 0.89
C ALA A 4 -4.59 2.81 0.18
N ILE A 5 -4.68 2.18 -1.00
CA ILE A 5 -3.52 1.89 -1.85
C ILE A 5 -3.82 2.44 -3.24
N GLY A 6 -2.90 3.20 -3.83
CA GLY A 6 -3.06 3.77 -5.17
C GLY A 6 -1.72 3.99 -5.87
N ASP A 7 -1.77 4.17 -7.18
CA ASP A 7 -0.60 4.33 -8.06
C ASP A 7 -0.59 5.69 -8.79
N GLY A 8 -1.75 6.34 -8.87
CA GLY A 8 -1.99 7.51 -9.69
C GLY A 8 -2.44 8.75 -8.92
N ALA A 9 -2.47 9.87 -9.64
CA ALA A 9 -2.95 11.15 -9.09
C ALA A 9 -4.45 11.13 -8.77
N ASN A 10 -5.21 10.25 -9.44
CA ASN A 10 -6.62 9.98 -9.18
C ASN A 10 -6.87 9.43 -7.77
N ASP A 11 -5.85 8.84 -7.14
CA ASP A 11 -5.97 8.21 -5.83
C ASP A 11 -5.57 9.15 -4.68
N LEU A 12 -5.09 10.37 -4.97
CA LEU A 12 -4.58 11.30 -3.96
C LEU A 12 -5.60 11.61 -2.86
N ASP A 13 -6.84 11.91 -3.24
CA ASP A 13 -7.91 12.20 -2.27
C ASP A 13 -8.26 10.96 -1.43
N MET A 14 -8.21 9.78 -2.04
CA MET A 14 -8.47 8.50 -1.36
C MET A 14 -7.34 8.16 -0.37
N ILE A 15 -6.09 8.34 -0.77
CA ILE A 15 -4.88 8.11 0.04
C ILE A 15 -4.85 9.09 1.22
N ALA A 16 -5.14 10.37 0.97
CA ALA A 16 -5.13 11.41 2.00
C ALA A 16 -6.25 11.26 3.04
N ALA A 17 -7.38 10.65 2.67
CA ALA A 17 -8.50 10.41 3.58
C ALA A 17 -8.32 9.14 4.44
N ALA A 18 -7.39 8.25 4.08
CA ALA A 18 -7.16 7.01 4.80
C ALA A 18 -6.36 7.22 6.09
N GLY A 19 -6.52 6.31 7.06
CA GLY A 19 -5.66 6.29 8.24
C GLY A 19 -4.23 5.82 7.94
N LEU A 20 -4.05 5.07 6.84
CA LEU A 20 -2.76 4.70 6.27
C LEU A 20 -2.88 4.69 4.74
N GLY A 21 -2.19 5.61 4.09
CA GLY A 21 -2.12 5.74 2.64
C GLY A 21 -0.83 5.13 2.08
N ILE A 22 -0.94 4.24 1.09
CA ILE A 22 0.19 3.54 0.48
C ILE A 22 0.25 3.82 -1.02
N ALA A 23 1.37 4.38 -1.49
CA ALA A 23 1.65 4.56 -2.90
C ALA A 23 2.31 3.29 -3.49
N PHE A 24 1.60 2.56 -4.36
CA PHE A 24 2.11 1.35 -5.01
C PHE A 24 2.58 1.65 -6.44
N ASN A 25 3.85 1.43 -6.74
CA ASN A 25 4.47 1.72 -8.05
C ASN A 25 4.14 3.11 -8.60
N ALA A 26 3.88 4.05 -7.69
CA ALA A 26 3.28 5.31 -8.06
C ALA A 26 4.29 6.31 -8.62
N LYS A 27 3.81 7.39 -9.24
CA LYS A 27 4.66 8.52 -9.67
C LYS A 27 5.19 9.31 -8.45
N PRO A 28 6.31 10.06 -8.56
CA PRO A 28 6.89 10.79 -7.42
C PRO A 28 5.90 11.69 -6.66
N ALA A 29 4.98 12.35 -7.37
CA ALA A 29 3.96 13.20 -6.76
C ALA A 29 3.01 12.42 -5.83
N VAL A 30 2.64 11.20 -6.20
CA VAL A 30 1.76 10.34 -5.39
C VAL A 30 2.53 9.76 -4.20
N ARG A 31 3.80 9.38 -4.40
CA ARG A 31 4.67 8.90 -3.32
C ARG A 31 4.89 9.96 -2.24
N ALA A 32 5.02 11.23 -2.64
CA ALA A 32 5.20 12.34 -1.70
C ALA A 32 3.95 12.64 -0.86
N ALA A 33 2.77 12.19 -1.31
CA ALA A 33 1.50 12.40 -0.63
C ALA A 33 1.06 11.20 0.23
N ALA A 34 1.72 10.04 0.11
CA ALA A 34 1.40 8.83 0.85
C ALA A 34 2.28 8.67 2.09
N ASP A 35 1.76 8.00 3.13
CA ASP A 35 2.51 7.68 4.36
C ASP A 35 3.64 6.67 4.10
N SER A 36 3.46 5.81 3.10
CA SER A 36 4.45 4.81 2.68
C SER A 36 4.36 4.56 1.18
N SER A 37 5.46 4.07 0.60
CA SER A 37 5.50 3.73 -0.83
C SER A 37 6.20 2.40 -1.07
N LEU A 38 5.66 1.62 -2.02
CA LEU A 38 6.21 0.36 -2.46
C LEU A 38 6.54 0.42 -3.95
N THR A 39 7.74 -0.05 -4.31
CA THR A 39 8.22 -0.11 -5.70
C THR A 39 8.47 -1.54 -6.19
N ALA A 40 8.21 -2.53 -5.36
CA ALA A 40 8.22 -3.93 -5.78
C ALA A 40 7.07 -4.16 -6.77
N PRO A 41 7.23 -5.04 -7.78
CA PRO A 41 6.19 -5.30 -8.78
C PRO A 41 5.03 -6.17 -8.24
N TYR A 42 4.97 -6.44 -6.93
CA TYR A 42 4.02 -7.34 -6.31
C TYR A 42 3.25 -6.65 -5.19
N LEU A 43 1.92 -6.72 -5.25
CA LEU A 43 1.03 -6.04 -4.31
C LEU A 43 0.98 -6.73 -2.93
N ASP A 44 1.31 -8.04 -2.88
CA ASP A 44 1.47 -8.81 -1.64
C ASP A 44 2.50 -8.20 -0.68
N SER A 45 3.44 -7.39 -1.20
CA SER A 45 4.43 -6.68 -0.41
C SER A 45 3.79 -5.70 0.60
N VAL A 46 2.53 -5.29 0.38
CA VAL A 46 1.74 -4.51 1.34
C VAL A 46 1.48 -5.29 2.63
N LEU A 47 1.35 -6.62 2.58
CA LEU A 47 1.06 -7.44 3.76
C LEU A 47 2.14 -7.29 4.83
N TYR A 48 3.41 -7.16 4.44
CA TYR A 48 4.49 -6.89 5.37
C TYR A 48 4.36 -5.53 6.09
N LEU A 49 3.80 -4.52 5.42
CA LEU A 49 3.50 -3.22 6.07
C LEU A 49 2.37 -3.34 7.09
N LEU A 50 1.50 -4.34 6.94
CA LEU A 50 0.44 -4.67 7.89
C LEU A 50 0.91 -5.64 8.98
N GLY A 51 2.18 -6.04 8.98
CA GLY A 51 2.75 -6.98 9.94
C GLY A 51 2.40 -8.44 9.67
N ILE A 52 1.90 -8.76 8.47
CA ILE A 52 1.58 -10.13 8.05
C ILE A 52 2.80 -10.68 7.32
N THR A 53 3.31 -11.82 7.77
CA THR A 53 4.47 -12.47 7.15
C THR A 53 4.05 -13.43 6.03
N ARG A 54 5.02 -13.93 5.28
CA ARG A 54 4.78 -14.96 4.28
C ARG A 54 4.28 -16.26 4.91
N GLU A 55 4.82 -16.61 6.07
CA GLU A 55 4.41 -17.79 6.83
C GLU A 55 2.93 -17.69 7.25
N ASP A 56 2.46 -16.50 7.64
CA ASP A 56 1.05 -16.27 7.97
C ASP A 56 0.14 -16.52 6.76
N VAL A 57 0.57 -16.07 5.56
CA VAL A 57 -0.17 -16.28 4.30
C VAL A 57 -0.21 -17.76 3.93
N GLU A 58 0.94 -18.45 3.99
CA GLU A 58 1.05 -19.87 3.67
C GLU A 58 0.26 -20.74 4.66
N ALA A 59 0.27 -20.41 5.96
CA ALA A 59 -0.50 -21.10 6.98
C ALA A 59 -2.03 -20.94 6.80
N ALA A 60 -2.47 -19.84 6.17
CA ALA A 60 -3.87 -19.55 5.94
C ALA A 60 -4.44 -20.20 4.65
N ASN A 61 -3.62 -20.91 3.85
CA ASN A 61 -4.00 -21.53 2.57
C ASN A 61 -4.68 -20.55 1.59
N ILE A 62 -4.20 -19.29 1.55
CA ILE A 62 -4.69 -18.25 0.62
C ILE A 62 -3.85 -18.29 -0.66
#